data_AF-A0AAE3AJ40-F1
#
_entry.id   AF-A0AAE3AJ40-F1
#
_cell.length_a   1.000
_cell.length_b   1.000
_cell.length_c   1.000
_cell.angle_alpha   90.00
_cell.angle_beta   90.00
_cell.angle_gamma   90.00
#
_symmetry.space_group_name_H-M   'P 1'
#
loop_
_entity.id
_entity.type
_entity.pdbx_description
1 polymer ?
#
loop_
_entity_poly.entity_id
_entity_poly.type
_entity_poly.pdbx_seq_one_letter_code
_entity_poly.pdbx_strand_id
1 'polypeptide(L)'
;MVHMDEKTPHMHLCFVPLTEDGRLSAKEIVGNKKKLTQWQDRFWEHMVKKYPDLERGESASETGRDHIPPRLFKEAVHLNRRKEQIMAILNDTNPFNKKTKAEELAALLDKYIPGAEAMRTKLRKYDAAYRELTAENAALEKQLGAASKESVRKKLEISQKLGELEELHRMVDALPPEILQAAKRAAAYKAQER
;
A
#
# COMPACT_ATOMS: atom_id res chain seq x y z
N MET A 1 -24.84 6.13 -22.25
CA MET A 1 -24.29 7.24 -23.04
C MET A 1 -22.77 7.11 -23.08
N VAL A 2 -22.14 7.19 -24.24
CA VAL A 2 -20.67 7.13 -24.37
C VAL A 2 -20.19 8.54 -24.69
N HIS A 3 -19.24 9.04 -23.91
CA HIS A 3 -18.63 10.36 -24.07
C HIS A 3 -17.23 10.17 -24.68
N MET A 4 -16.99 10.84 -25.81
CA MET A 4 -15.72 10.84 -26.56
C MET A 4 -15.10 12.24 -26.66
N ASP A 5 -15.83 13.25 -26.20
CA ASP A 5 -15.51 14.67 -26.21
C ASP A 5 -14.76 15.14 -24.95
N GLU A 6 -14.55 14.24 -23.99
CA GLU A 6 -13.74 14.48 -22.80
C GLU A 6 -12.32 13.90 -22.92
N LYS A 7 -11.45 14.21 -21.95
CA LYS A 7 -10.04 13.78 -21.95
C LYS A 7 -9.87 12.26 -22.03
N THR A 8 -10.76 11.51 -21.38
CA THR A 8 -10.77 10.05 -21.38
C THR A 8 -12.15 9.59 -21.84
N PRO A 9 -12.23 8.77 -22.91
CA PRO A 9 -13.47 8.11 -23.30
C PRO A 9 -14.09 7.35 -22.13
N HIS A 10 -15.36 7.59 -21.84
CA HIS A 10 -16.07 6.90 -20.75
C HIS A 10 -17.55 6.69 -21.09
N MET A 11 -18.19 5.79 -20.35
CA MET A 11 -19.59 5.40 -20.57
C MET A 11 -20.41 5.51 -19.29
N HIS A 12 -21.55 6.20 -19.38
CA HIS A 12 -22.61 6.15 -18.39
C HIS A 12 -23.58 5.01 -18.73
N LEU A 13 -23.62 3.98 -17.89
CA LEU A 13 -24.56 2.87 -17.97
C LEU A 13 -25.69 3.08 -16.95
N CYS A 14 -26.92 3.26 -17.44
CA CYS A 14 -28.12 3.34 -16.61
C CYS A 14 -28.93 2.06 -16.80
N PHE A 15 -29.30 1.40 -15.71
CA PHE A 15 -30.16 0.22 -15.74
C PHE A 15 -31.24 0.32 -14.68
N VAL A 16 -32.39 -0.29 -14.96
CA VAL A 16 -33.52 -0.37 -14.03
C VAL A 16 -33.33 -1.60 -13.15
N PRO A 17 -33.27 -1.46 -11.80
CA PRO A 17 -33.02 -2.58 -10.91
C PRO A 17 -34.31 -3.39 -10.67
N LEU A 18 -34.74 -4.14 -11.69
CA LEU A 18 -35.90 -5.02 -11.62
C LEU A 18 -35.49 -6.38 -11.05
N THR A 19 -36.16 -6.83 -9.99
CA THR A 19 -35.99 -8.15 -9.39
C THR A 19 -36.74 -9.22 -10.19
N GLU A 20 -36.44 -10.50 -9.95
CA GLU A 20 -37.09 -11.62 -10.66
C GLU A 20 -38.61 -11.66 -10.44
N ASP A 21 -39.07 -11.20 -9.27
CA ASP A 21 -40.49 -11.04 -8.93
C ASP A 21 -41.10 -9.69 -9.40
N GLY A 22 -40.37 -8.91 -10.20
CA GLY A 22 -40.86 -7.69 -10.85
C GLY A 22 -40.85 -6.42 -9.99
N ARG A 23 -40.28 -6.46 -8.77
CA ARG A 23 -40.12 -5.27 -7.91
C ARG A 23 -38.93 -4.42 -8.35
N LEU A 24 -38.94 -3.15 -7.96
CA LEU A 24 -37.80 -2.24 -8.13
C LEU A 24 -36.96 -2.23 -6.86
N SER A 25 -35.79 -2.88 -6.88
CA SER A 25 -34.91 -2.98 -5.71
C SER A 25 -33.43 -2.93 -6.07
N ALA A 26 -32.84 -1.73 -6.03
CA ALA A 26 -31.39 -1.55 -6.19
C ALA A 26 -30.60 -2.32 -5.13
N LYS A 27 -31.11 -2.40 -3.90
CA LYS A 27 -30.46 -3.14 -2.80
C LYS A 27 -30.31 -4.61 -3.12
N GLU A 28 -31.28 -5.22 -3.80
CA GLU A 28 -31.25 -6.63 -4.16
C GLU A 28 -30.35 -6.88 -5.37
N ILE A 29 -30.44 -6.02 -6.39
CA ILE A 29 -29.65 -6.14 -7.62
C ILE A 29 -28.18 -5.77 -7.40
N VAL A 30 -27.90 -4.56 -6.91
CA VAL A 30 -26.53 -4.05 -6.67
C VAL A 30 -25.93 -4.68 -5.41
N GLY A 31 -26.75 -4.91 -4.38
CA GLY A 31 -26.32 -5.58 -3.16
C GLY A 31 -25.62 -4.68 -2.15
N ASN A 32 -24.69 -5.30 -1.43
CA ASN A 32 -23.87 -4.70 -0.37
C ASN A 32 -22.40 -4.58 -0.83
N LYS A 33 -21.52 -4.17 0.08
CA LYS A 33 -20.07 -4.05 -0.17
C LYS A 33 -19.47 -5.32 -0.80
N LYS A 34 -19.84 -6.51 -0.32
CA LYS A 34 -19.33 -7.78 -0.86
C LYS A 34 -19.79 -8.00 -2.31
N LYS A 35 -21.06 -7.76 -2.60
CA LYS A 35 -21.60 -7.91 -3.97
C LYS A 35 -20.95 -6.89 -4.91
N LEU A 36 -20.75 -5.64 -4.49
CA LEU A 36 -20.03 -4.64 -5.28
C LEU A 36 -18.59 -5.05 -5.61
N THR A 37 -17.85 -5.62 -4.66
CA THR A 37 -16.52 -6.18 -4.93
C THR A 37 -16.58 -7.30 -5.96
N GLN A 38 -17.51 -8.24 -5.80
CA GLN A 38 -17.72 -9.34 -6.76
C GLN A 38 -18.08 -8.81 -8.16
N TRP A 39 -18.84 -7.73 -8.27
CA TRP A 39 -19.16 -7.11 -9.56
C TRP A 39 -17.90 -6.55 -10.25
N GLN A 40 -16.99 -5.93 -9.48
CA GLN A 40 -15.72 -5.45 -10.02
C GLN A 40 -14.84 -6.61 -10.51
N ASP A 41 -14.78 -7.70 -9.74
CA ASP A 41 -14.02 -8.90 -10.11
C ASP A 41 -14.57 -9.54 -11.39
N ARG A 42 -15.89 -9.77 -11.45
CA ARG A 42 -16.56 -10.36 -12.63
C ARG A 42 -16.46 -9.47 -13.87
N PHE A 43 -16.53 -8.14 -13.69
CA PHE A 43 -16.34 -7.21 -14.79
C PHE A 43 -14.91 -7.32 -15.34
N TRP A 44 -13.91 -7.32 -14.47
CA TRP A 44 -12.52 -7.50 -14.86
C TRP A 44 -12.28 -8.86 -15.56
N GLU A 45 -12.76 -9.97 -15.00
CA GLU A 45 -12.66 -11.32 -15.59
C GLU A 45 -13.26 -11.39 -17.00
N HIS A 46 -14.32 -10.62 -17.26
CA HIS A 46 -14.92 -10.53 -18.59
C HIS A 46 -14.07 -9.66 -19.52
N MET A 47 -13.59 -8.51 -19.05
CA MET A 47 -12.85 -7.54 -19.86
C MET A 47 -11.47 -8.07 -20.26
N VAL A 48 -10.76 -8.76 -19.37
CA VAL A 48 -9.40 -9.26 -19.62
C VAL A 48 -9.35 -10.29 -20.77
N LYS A 49 -10.45 -11.00 -21.04
CA LYS A 49 -10.56 -11.92 -22.18
C LYS A 49 -10.38 -11.21 -23.52
N LYS A 50 -10.78 -9.94 -23.60
CA LYS A 50 -10.66 -9.10 -24.80
C LYS A 50 -9.49 -8.11 -24.71
N TYR A 51 -9.16 -7.66 -23.50
CA TYR A 51 -8.13 -6.67 -23.23
C TYR A 51 -7.17 -7.21 -22.16
N PRO A 52 -6.18 -8.05 -22.54
CA PRO A 52 -5.31 -8.76 -21.59
C PRO A 52 -4.48 -7.84 -20.68
N ASP A 53 -4.18 -6.63 -21.13
CA ASP A 53 -3.36 -5.65 -20.39
C ASP A 53 -4.15 -4.96 -19.25
N LEU A 54 -5.44 -5.26 -19.10
CA LEU A 54 -6.28 -4.61 -18.10
C LEU A 54 -6.13 -5.29 -16.74
N GLU A 55 -5.64 -4.53 -15.76
CA GLU A 55 -5.44 -5.00 -14.39
C GLU A 55 -6.66 -4.72 -13.50
N ARG A 56 -6.84 -5.56 -12.50
CA ARG A 56 -7.88 -5.39 -11.48
C ARG A 56 -7.46 -4.26 -10.53
N GLY A 57 -8.34 -3.27 -10.35
CA GLY A 57 -8.08 -2.19 -9.39
C GLY A 57 -7.90 -2.70 -7.97
N GLU A 58 -7.12 -1.99 -7.14
CA GLU A 58 -6.95 -2.34 -5.73
C GLU A 58 -8.23 -2.04 -4.92
N SER A 59 -8.51 -2.83 -3.89
CA SER A 59 -9.76 -2.66 -3.14
C SER A 59 -9.67 -1.47 -2.17
N ALA A 60 -10.79 -0.76 -1.99
CA ALA A 60 -10.86 0.35 -1.02
C ALA A 60 -10.59 -0.10 0.42
N SER A 61 -10.83 -1.39 0.75
CA SER A 61 -10.47 -1.99 2.04
C SER A 61 -8.96 -2.10 2.26
N GLU A 62 -8.18 -2.32 1.20
CA GLU A 62 -6.72 -2.43 1.29
C GLU A 62 -6.07 -1.05 1.24
N THR A 63 -6.63 -0.13 0.46
CA THR A 63 -5.96 1.13 0.13
C THR A 63 -6.49 2.32 0.91
N GLY A 64 -7.62 2.18 1.61
CA GLY A 64 -8.30 3.27 2.31
C GLY A 64 -8.74 4.42 1.39
N ARG A 65 -8.80 4.21 0.07
CA ARG A 65 -9.08 5.27 -0.90
C ARG A 65 -10.59 5.54 -0.94
N ASP A 66 -10.94 6.82 -0.89
CA ASP A 66 -12.32 7.29 -1.03
C ASP A 66 -12.53 7.98 -2.38
N HIS A 67 -13.78 8.02 -2.84
CA HIS A 67 -14.15 8.65 -4.10
C HIS A 67 -13.97 10.17 -4.00
N ILE A 68 -13.12 10.72 -4.88
CA ILE A 68 -12.93 12.17 -5.02
C ILE A 68 -13.86 12.67 -6.13
N PRO A 69 -14.78 13.61 -5.83
CA PRO A 69 -15.61 14.24 -6.84
C PRO A 69 -14.79 14.82 -8.00
N PRO A 70 -15.20 14.65 -9.27
CA PRO A 70 -14.44 15.12 -10.43
C PRO A 70 -14.04 16.60 -10.37
N ARG A 71 -14.88 17.45 -9.77
CA ARG A 71 -14.59 18.87 -9.54
C ARG A 71 -13.36 19.09 -8.65
N LEU A 72 -13.28 18.38 -7.52
CA LEU A 72 -12.15 18.47 -6.60
C LEU A 72 -10.88 17.91 -7.24
N PHE A 73 -11.00 16.79 -7.97
CA PHE A 73 -9.89 16.22 -8.70
C PHE A 73 -9.33 17.21 -9.75
N LYS A 74 -10.20 17.84 -10.55
CA LYS A 74 -9.78 18.85 -11.53
C LYS A 74 -9.10 20.05 -10.87
N GLU A 75 -9.66 20.59 -9.79
CA GLU A 75 -9.04 21.68 -9.02
C GLU A 75 -7.63 21.30 -8.52
N ALA A 76 -7.44 20.08 -8.03
CA ALA A 76 -6.16 19.59 -7.53
C ALA A 76 -5.12 19.45 -8.66
N VAL A 77 -5.52 18.88 -9.80
CA VAL A 77 -4.66 18.77 -10.99
C VAL A 77 -4.24 20.15 -11.50
N HIS A 78 -5.15 21.13 -11.52
CA HIS A 78 -4.82 22.50 -11.91
C HIS A 78 -3.82 23.16 -10.95
N LEU A 79 -3.96 22.95 -9.64
CA LEU A 79 -3.00 23.44 -8.66
C LEU A 79 -1.63 22.77 -8.81
N ASN A 80 -1.59 21.46 -9.02
CA ASN A 80 -0.34 20.73 -9.26
C ASN A 80 0.39 21.24 -10.51
N ARG A 81 -0.33 21.50 -11.60
CA ARG A 81 0.27 22.07 -12.81
C ARG A 81 0.88 23.46 -12.56
N ARG A 82 0.24 24.30 -11.76
CA ARG A 82 0.79 25.62 -11.37
C ARG A 82 2.01 25.47 -10.47
N LYS A 83 2.00 24.51 -9.53
CA LYS A 83 3.17 24.17 -8.72
C LYS A 83 4.35 23.74 -9.60
N GLU A 84 4.13 22.89 -10.59
CA GLU A 84 5.17 22.47 -11.54
C GLU A 84 5.76 23.67 -12.30
N GLN A 85 4.91 24.61 -12.75
CA GLN A 85 5.36 25.86 -13.39
C GLN A 85 6.21 26.71 -12.45
N ILE A 86 5.81 26.85 -11.18
CA ILE A 86 6.58 27.54 -10.15
C ILE A 86 7.96 26.89 -9.97
N MET A 87 8.01 25.56 -9.86
CA MET A 87 9.27 24.82 -9.68
C MET A 87 10.18 24.93 -10.91
N ALA A 88 9.61 24.91 -12.12
CA ALA A 88 10.35 25.09 -13.36
C ALA A 88 11.00 26.49 -13.44
N ILE A 89 10.26 27.54 -13.09
CA ILE A 89 10.78 28.92 -13.04
C ILE A 89 11.88 29.04 -11.98
N LEU A 90 11.69 28.42 -10.81
CA LEU A 90 12.69 28.43 -9.74
C LEU A 90 14.01 27.79 -10.19
N ASN A 91 13.93 26.64 -10.87
CA ASN A 91 15.10 25.92 -11.40
C ASN A 91 15.79 26.65 -12.55
N ASP A 92 15.05 27.42 -13.35
CA ASP A 92 15.53 28.21 -14.48
C ASP A 92 16.06 29.61 -14.06
N THR A 93 15.98 29.94 -12.77
CA THR A 93 16.41 31.24 -12.25
C THR A 93 17.94 31.30 -12.15
N ASN A 94 18.54 32.27 -12.82
CA ASN A 94 19.96 32.57 -12.89
C ASN A 94 20.20 34.08 -12.62
N PRO A 95 21.40 34.55 -12.26
CA PRO A 95 21.65 35.96 -11.95
C PRO A 95 21.23 36.96 -13.04
N PHE A 96 21.20 36.52 -14.31
CA PHE A 96 20.87 37.34 -15.47
C PHE A 96 19.36 37.51 -15.75
N ASN A 97 18.51 36.59 -15.27
CA ASN A 97 17.05 36.61 -15.50
C ASN A 97 16.24 36.75 -14.20
N LYS A 98 16.90 37.00 -13.06
CA LYS A 98 16.31 37.02 -11.72
C LYS A 98 15.13 37.99 -11.58
N LYS A 99 15.21 39.17 -12.19
CA LYS A 99 14.17 40.20 -12.05
C LYS A 99 12.88 39.81 -12.78
N THR A 100 12.99 39.36 -14.03
CA THR A 100 11.83 38.94 -14.84
C THR A 100 11.21 37.65 -14.30
N LYS A 101 12.02 36.67 -13.91
CA LYS A 101 11.55 35.41 -13.29
C LYS A 101 10.89 35.65 -11.94
N ALA A 102 11.34 36.63 -11.16
CA ALA A 102 10.70 37.00 -9.89
C ALA A 102 9.31 37.62 -10.09
N GLU A 103 9.12 38.44 -11.11
CA GLU A 103 7.82 39.02 -11.46
C GLU A 103 6.84 37.94 -11.96
N GLU A 104 7.29 37.03 -12.81
CA GLU A 104 6.50 35.86 -13.27
C GLU A 104 6.12 34.94 -12.11
N LEU A 105 7.07 34.68 -11.20
CA LEU A 105 6.84 33.87 -10.00
C LEU A 105 5.82 34.53 -9.07
N ALA A 106 5.92 35.85 -8.86
CA ALA A 106 4.98 36.59 -8.03
C ALA A 106 3.55 36.51 -8.58
N ALA A 107 3.37 36.69 -9.91
CA ALA A 107 2.07 36.58 -10.55
C ALA A 107 1.47 35.16 -10.49
N LEU A 108 2.31 34.12 -10.55
CA LEU A 108 1.87 32.73 -10.39
C LEU A 108 1.51 32.41 -8.94
N LEU A 109 2.29 32.90 -7.97
CA LEU A 109 2.03 32.73 -6.55
C LEU A 109 0.75 33.42 -6.11
N ASP A 110 0.48 34.63 -6.60
CA ASP A 110 -0.75 35.37 -6.32
C ASP A 110 -2.02 34.57 -6.68
N LYS A 111 -1.96 33.78 -7.76
CA LYS A 111 -3.06 32.91 -8.19
C LYS A 111 -3.01 31.52 -7.54
N TYR A 112 -1.85 31.06 -7.09
CA TYR A 112 -1.67 29.73 -6.49
C TYR A 112 -2.07 29.71 -5.02
N ILE A 113 -1.66 30.72 -4.24
CA ILE A 113 -1.85 30.77 -2.79
C ILE A 113 -3.35 30.71 -2.41
N PRO A 114 -4.26 31.54 -2.98
CA PRO A 114 -5.68 31.48 -2.62
C PRO A 114 -6.32 30.15 -3.00
N GLY A 115 -5.92 29.57 -4.14
CA GLY A 115 -6.40 28.27 -4.58
C GLY A 115 -5.93 27.13 -3.69
N ALA A 116 -4.67 27.17 -3.25
CA ALA A 116 -4.09 26.20 -2.32
C ALA A 116 -4.73 26.30 -0.93
N GLU A 117 -5.02 27.50 -0.42
CA GLU A 117 -5.73 27.71 0.84
C GLU A 117 -7.18 27.23 0.79
N ALA A 118 -7.89 27.53 -0.31
CA ALA A 118 -9.25 27.04 -0.52
C ALA A 118 -9.28 25.51 -0.61
N MET A 119 -8.32 24.90 -1.33
CA MET A 119 -8.19 23.44 -1.41
C MET A 119 -7.85 22.84 -0.05
N ARG A 120 -6.91 23.40 0.70
CA ARG A 120 -6.57 22.99 2.06
C ARG A 120 -7.80 23.04 2.98
N THR A 121 -8.61 24.09 2.88
CA THR A 121 -9.85 24.21 3.68
C THR A 121 -10.87 23.13 3.32
N LYS A 122 -11.02 22.80 2.03
CA LYS A 122 -11.88 21.69 1.58
C LYS A 122 -11.35 20.33 2.03
N LEU A 123 -10.02 20.15 1.97
CA LEU A 123 -9.33 18.96 2.42
C LEU A 123 -9.29 18.83 3.94
N ARG A 124 -9.50 19.91 4.70
CA ARG A 124 -9.57 19.89 6.17
C ARG A 124 -10.62 18.94 6.73
N LYS A 125 -11.67 18.64 5.96
CA LYS A 125 -12.67 17.62 6.30
C LYS A 125 -12.11 16.20 6.22
N TYR A 126 -11.12 15.99 5.35
CA TYR A 126 -10.38 14.74 5.14
C TYR A 126 -9.06 14.69 5.92
N ASP A 127 -8.56 15.82 6.45
CA ASP A 127 -7.30 15.89 7.20
C ASP A 127 -7.27 14.97 8.43
N ALA A 128 -8.40 14.77 9.11
CA ALA A 128 -8.50 13.85 10.23
C ALA A 128 -8.27 12.40 9.77
N ALA A 129 -8.99 11.97 8.73
CA ALA A 129 -8.82 10.65 8.11
C ALA A 129 -7.42 10.47 7.51
N TYR A 130 -6.84 11.51 6.91
CA TYR A 130 -5.49 11.46 6.36
C TYR A 130 -4.42 11.35 7.45
N ARG A 131 -4.57 12.07 8.58
CA ARG A 131 -3.68 11.96 9.74
C ARG A 131 -3.78 10.59 10.41
N GLU A 132 -4.99 10.08 10.55
CA GLU A 132 -5.24 8.74 11.10
C GLU A 132 -4.61 7.67 10.20
N LEU A 133 -4.87 7.71 8.88
CA LEU A 133 -4.27 6.78 7.91
C LEU A 133 -2.73 6.91 7.86
N THR A 134 -2.19 8.13 7.95
CA THR A 134 -0.74 8.34 7.98
C THR A 134 -0.12 7.78 9.25
N ALA A 135 -0.78 7.97 10.40
CA ALA A 135 -0.33 7.42 11.68
C ALA A 135 -0.43 5.88 11.69
N GLU A 136 -1.48 5.32 11.11
CA GLU A 136 -1.67 3.88 10.94
C GLU A 136 -0.60 3.28 10.03
N ASN A 137 -0.33 3.89 8.87
CA ASN A 137 0.73 3.46 7.96
C ASN A 137 2.12 3.52 8.63
N ALA A 138 2.43 4.58 9.38
CA ALA A 138 3.69 4.68 10.12
C ALA A 138 3.80 3.62 11.24
N ALA A 139 2.68 3.30 11.91
CA ALA A 139 2.62 2.24 12.90
C ALA A 139 2.82 0.85 12.28
N LEU A 140 2.17 0.60 11.13
CA LEU A 140 2.31 -0.63 10.36
C LEU A 140 3.74 -0.81 9.85
N GLU A 141 4.36 0.21 9.27
CA GLU A 141 5.77 0.17 8.84
C GLU A 141 6.71 -0.14 10.02
N LYS A 142 6.46 0.44 11.20
CA LYS A 142 7.22 0.15 12.41
C LYS A 142 7.04 -1.30 12.87
N GLN A 143 5.81 -1.83 12.81
CA GLN A 143 5.53 -3.24 13.12
C GLN A 143 6.19 -4.18 12.12
N LEU A 144 6.16 -3.86 10.82
CA LEU A 144 6.76 -4.65 9.76
C LEU A 144 8.29 -4.67 9.90
N GLY A 145 8.89 -3.51 10.21
CA GLY A 145 10.31 -3.40 10.55
C GLY A 145 10.70 -4.16 11.82
N ALA A 146 9.86 -4.14 12.86
CA ALA A 146 10.10 -4.90 14.10
C ALA A 146 9.98 -6.41 13.89
N ALA A 147 8.95 -6.88 13.18
CA ALA A 147 8.74 -8.28 12.84
C ALA A 147 9.86 -8.83 11.94
N SER A 148 10.32 -8.03 10.98
CA SER A 148 11.48 -8.37 10.14
C SER A 148 12.76 -8.52 10.97
N LYS A 149 13.05 -7.57 11.88
CA LYS A 149 14.20 -7.66 12.79
C LYS A 149 14.13 -8.87 13.72
N GLU A 150 12.96 -9.18 14.25
CA GLU A 150 12.75 -10.36 15.10
C GLU A 150 12.96 -11.67 14.34
N SER A 151 12.46 -11.76 13.10
CA SER A 151 12.67 -12.91 12.22
C SER A 151 14.15 -13.13 11.91
N VAL A 152 14.89 -12.07 11.58
CA VAL A 152 16.34 -12.13 11.33
C VAL A 152 17.09 -12.57 12.59
N ARG A 153 16.73 -12.04 13.77
CA ARG A 153 17.34 -12.42 15.05
C ARG A 153 17.11 -13.91 15.37
N LYS A 154 15.89 -14.42 15.18
CA LYS A 154 15.56 -15.84 15.39
C LYS A 154 16.34 -16.74 14.43
N LYS A 155 16.47 -16.36 13.16
CA LYS A 155 17.27 -17.12 12.18
C LYS A 155 18.75 -17.19 12.58
N LEU A 156 19.32 -16.08 13.07
CA LEU A 156 20.70 -16.04 13.54
C LEU A 156 20.91 -16.94 14.76
N GLU A 157 20.00 -16.90 15.73
CA GLU A 157 20.08 -17.73 16.94
C GLU A 157 19.96 -19.23 16.62
N ILE A 158 19.08 -19.61 15.69
CA ILE A 158 18.97 -20.99 15.19
C ILE A 158 20.27 -21.41 14.52
N SER A 159 20.86 -20.57 13.68
CA SER A 159 22.13 -20.88 13.01
C SER A 159 23.28 -21.07 13.99
N GLN A 160 23.34 -20.29 15.07
CA GLN A 160 24.34 -20.44 16.13
C GLN A 160 24.19 -21.78 16.86
N LYS A 161 22.96 -22.11 17.30
CA LYS A 161 22.68 -23.38 17.98
C LYS A 161 22.95 -24.60 17.10
N LEU A 162 22.71 -24.50 15.79
CA LEU A 162 23.06 -25.57 14.85
C LEU A 162 24.57 -25.77 14.73
N GLY A 163 25.35 -24.69 14.73
CA GLY A 163 26.82 -24.77 14.75
C GLY A 163 27.36 -25.39 16.05
N GLU A 164 26.82 -24.98 17.19
CA GLU A 164 27.16 -25.59 18.49
C GLU A 164 26.81 -27.08 18.53
N LEU A 165 25.66 -27.46 17.97
CA LEU A 165 25.24 -28.87 17.87
C LEU A 165 26.21 -29.68 16.98
N GLU A 166 26.61 -29.14 15.84
CA GLU A 166 27.59 -29.78 14.95
C GLU A 166 28.96 -29.94 15.62
N GLU A 167 29.41 -28.93 16.38
CA GLU A 167 30.65 -29.00 17.13
C GLU A 167 30.58 -30.06 18.23
N LEU A 168 29.48 -30.10 18.99
CA LEU A 168 29.23 -31.15 19.99
C LEU A 168 29.19 -32.55 19.36
N HIS A 169 28.54 -32.72 18.21
CA HIS A 169 28.55 -33.98 17.48
C HIS A 169 29.96 -34.38 17.05
N ARG A 170 30.75 -33.47 16.47
CA ARG A 170 32.15 -33.74 16.11
C ARG A 170 33.01 -34.11 17.32
N MET A 171 32.79 -33.45 18.46
CA MET A 171 33.48 -33.79 19.71
C MET A 171 33.14 -35.22 20.15
N VAL A 172 31.86 -35.60 20.11
CA VAL A 172 31.41 -36.95 20.44
C VAL A 172 31.97 -37.99 19.48
N ASP A 173 32.00 -37.70 18.17
CA ASP A 173 32.55 -38.59 17.15
C ASP A 173 34.08 -38.74 17.25
N ALA A 174 34.77 -37.71 17.73
CA ALA A 174 36.21 -37.73 17.97
C ALA A 174 36.60 -38.40 19.30
N LEU A 175 35.65 -38.78 20.16
CA LEU A 175 35.96 -39.50 21.39
C LEU A 175 36.38 -40.95 21.11
N PRO A 176 37.48 -41.43 21.72
CA PRO A 176 37.87 -42.83 21.64
C PRO A 176 36.73 -43.77 22.08
N PRO A 177 36.52 -44.90 21.37
CA PRO A 177 35.42 -45.82 21.64
C PRO A 177 35.47 -46.42 23.06
N GLU A 178 36.66 -46.49 23.68
CA GLU A 178 36.86 -46.95 25.05
C GLU A 178 36.18 -46.02 26.07
N ILE A 179 36.24 -44.70 25.85
CA ILE A 179 35.64 -43.68 26.72
C ILE A 179 34.11 -43.70 26.57
N LEU A 180 33.62 -43.83 25.33
CA LEU A 180 32.19 -43.94 25.05
C LEU A 180 31.58 -45.21 25.67
N GLN A 181 32.30 -46.34 25.65
CA GLN A 181 31.86 -47.58 26.29
C GLN A 181 31.88 -47.48 27.82
N ALA A 182 32.90 -46.87 28.41
CA ALA A 182 32.98 -46.63 29.86
C ALA A 182 31.83 -45.71 30.35
N ALA A 183 31.52 -44.65 29.61
CA ALA A 183 30.42 -43.75 29.91
C ALA A 183 29.04 -44.44 29.83
N LYS A 184 28.81 -45.27 28.80
CA LYS A 184 27.59 -46.08 28.66
C LYS A 184 27.42 -47.08 29.81
N ARG A 185 28.51 -47.73 30.24
CA ARG A 185 28.51 -48.65 31.40
C ARG A 185 28.23 -47.92 32.72
N ALA A 186 28.84 -46.75 32.95
CA ALA A 186 28.61 -45.94 34.13
C ALA A 186 27.17 -45.37 34.21
N ALA A 187 26.59 -44.99 33.06
CA ALA A 187 25.20 -44.54 32.99
C ALA A 187 24.20 -45.68 33.29
N ALA A 188 24.46 -46.88 32.78
CA ALA A 188 23.66 -48.07 33.08
C ALA A 188 23.73 -48.45 34.57
N TYR A 189 24.91 -48.32 35.19
CA TYR A 189 25.10 -48.59 36.61
C TYR A 189 24.37 -47.57 37.50
N LYS A 190 24.44 -46.26 37.18
CA LYS A 190 23.70 -45.21 37.89
C LYS A 190 22.18 -45.31 37.76
N ALA A 191 21.66 -45.92 36.69
CA ALA A 191 20.23 -46.16 36.51
C ALA A 191 19.72 -47.39 37.29
N GLN A 192 20.63 -48.28 37.73
CA GLN A 192 20.31 -49.44 38.57
C GLN A 192 20.39 -49.13 40.08
N GLU A 193 21.04 -48.03 40.48
CA GLU A 193 21.13 -47.55 41.87
C GLU A 193 20.03 -46.52 42.25
N ARG A 194 19.11 -46.20 41.35
CA ARG A 194 17.89 -45.40 41.62
C ARG A 194 16.65 -46.28 41.58
#